data_AF-A0A1D1Z6I7-F1
#
_entry.id   AF-A0A1D1Z6I7-F1
#
_cell.length_a   1.000
_cell.length_b   1.000
_cell.length_c   1.000
_cell.angle_alpha   90.00
_cell.angle_beta   90.00
_cell.angle_gamma   90.00
#
_symmetry.space_group_name_H-M   'P 1'
#
loop_
_entity.id
_entity.type
_entity.pdbx_description
1 polymer ?
#
loop_
_entity_poly.entity_id
_entity_poly.type
_entity_poly.pdbx_seq_one_letter_code
_entity_poly.pdbx_strand_id
1 'polypeptide(L)'
;GNLARNKALEILTCCYVLVQGNTVAAMGSFKGLKQVRRIVEDCIQNVQHPIYHIKTLLMKRELAKNPALANENWDRFLPKFKKKNVKQKKVKAKEKKPYTPFPPPQQPSKIDLQLESGEYFLSDKKKSAKTWQEKQEKQAEKTAENKRKREAAFIPPKETSEDISGSNKSGNNKNDVIELARSLKEKAKEISKHFNHENVNPEAYIADGGEQPAKKKSKRNRS
;
A
#
# COMPACT_ATOMS: atom_id res chain seq x y z
N GLY A 1 9.35 -28.51 -17.16
CA GLY A 1 9.61 -27.12 -17.60
C GLY A 1 10.51 -26.99 -18.82
N ASN A 2 11.70 -27.60 -18.85
CA ASN A 2 12.69 -27.42 -19.94
C ASN A 2 12.80 -28.62 -20.90
N LEU A 3 12.57 -29.85 -20.41
CA LEU A 3 12.72 -31.08 -21.20
C LEU A 3 11.83 -31.10 -22.45
N ALA A 4 10.59 -30.60 -22.36
CA ALA A 4 9.66 -30.57 -23.48
C ALA A 4 10.13 -29.70 -24.67
N ARG A 5 10.84 -28.59 -24.40
CA ARG A 5 11.34 -27.68 -25.46
C ARG A 5 12.54 -28.26 -26.20
N ASN A 6 13.47 -28.85 -25.48
CA ASN A 6 14.61 -29.53 -26.09
C ASN A 6 14.15 -30.74 -26.90
N LYS A 7 13.21 -31.52 -26.35
CA LYS A 7 12.63 -32.66 -27.07
C LYS A 7 11.89 -32.25 -28.35
N ALA A 8 11.15 -31.13 -28.32
CA ALA A 8 10.51 -30.61 -29.52
C ALA A 8 11.54 -30.17 -30.59
N LEU A 9 12.64 -29.53 -30.17
CA LEU A 9 13.72 -29.15 -31.06
C LEU A 9 14.37 -30.37 -31.72
N GLU A 10 14.62 -31.42 -30.94
CA GLU A 10 15.18 -32.68 -31.44
C GLU A 10 14.28 -33.32 -32.52
N ILE A 11 12.97 -33.41 -32.26
CA ILE A 11 11.99 -34.01 -33.19
C ILE A 11 11.86 -33.19 -34.48
N LEU A 12 11.90 -31.86 -34.38
CA LEU A 12 11.75 -30.97 -35.54
C LEU A 12 12.99 -30.91 -36.41
N THR A 13 14.18 -30.95 -35.80
CA THR A 13 15.47 -30.84 -36.52
C THR A 13 16.09 -32.20 -36.86
N CYS A 14 15.49 -33.29 -36.38
CA CYS A 14 16.04 -34.64 -36.46
C CYS A 14 17.51 -34.70 -35.95
N CYS A 15 17.78 -33.96 -34.89
CA CYS A 15 19.08 -33.90 -34.25
C CYS A 15 18.94 -34.33 -32.78
N TYR A 16 19.96 -34.96 -32.24
CA TYR A 16 20.14 -35.11 -30.81
C TYR A 16 20.87 -33.88 -30.27
N VAL A 17 20.32 -33.24 -29.24
CA VAL A 17 20.88 -32.00 -28.67
C VAL A 17 21.13 -32.20 -27.18
N LEU A 18 22.35 -31.93 -26.75
CA LEU A 18 22.78 -32.05 -25.36
C LEU A 18 23.33 -30.71 -24.88
N VAL A 19 22.75 -30.18 -23.81
CA VAL A 19 23.19 -28.92 -23.18
C VAL A 19 23.93 -29.28 -21.90
N GLN A 20 25.22 -29.00 -21.85
CA GLN A 20 26.09 -29.29 -20.70
C GLN A 20 26.91 -28.05 -20.34
N GLY A 21 26.65 -27.50 -19.14
CA GLY A 21 27.30 -26.27 -18.68
C GLY A 21 27.11 -25.13 -19.67
N ASN A 22 28.22 -24.61 -20.18
CA ASN A 22 28.25 -23.48 -21.13
C ASN A 22 28.29 -23.92 -22.60
N THR A 23 28.23 -25.23 -22.86
CA THR A 23 28.38 -25.81 -24.21
C THR A 23 27.09 -26.50 -24.64
N VAL A 24 26.79 -26.41 -25.95
CA VAL A 24 25.71 -27.17 -26.59
C VAL A 24 26.32 -28.10 -27.63
N ALA A 25 26.18 -29.40 -27.43
CA ALA A 25 26.55 -30.43 -28.39
C ALA A 25 25.32 -30.85 -29.20
N ALA A 26 25.47 -31.07 -30.51
CA ALA A 26 24.39 -31.54 -31.36
C ALA A 26 24.91 -32.54 -32.40
N MET A 27 24.13 -33.59 -32.66
CA MET A 27 24.41 -34.62 -33.67
C MET A 27 23.19 -34.83 -34.56
N GLY A 28 23.36 -34.89 -35.87
CA GLY A 28 22.26 -35.11 -36.80
C GLY A 28 22.58 -34.73 -38.24
N SER A 29 21.54 -34.55 -39.05
CA SER A 29 21.69 -34.15 -40.46
C SER A 29 22.28 -32.75 -40.61
N PHE A 30 23.05 -32.50 -41.68
CA PHE A 30 23.66 -31.19 -41.95
C PHE A 30 22.63 -30.04 -41.96
N LYS A 31 21.45 -30.27 -42.56
CA LYS A 31 20.36 -29.28 -42.59
C LYS A 31 19.82 -28.99 -41.18
N GLY A 32 19.66 -30.02 -40.35
CA GLY A 32 19.24 -29.90 -38.96
C GLY A 32 20.27 -29.17 -38.09
N LEU A 33 21.55 -29.51 -38.20
CA LEU A 33 22.64 -28.87 -37.47
C LEU A 33 22.73 -27.37 -37.78
N LYS A 34 22.56 -26.97 -39.05
CA LYS A 34 22.51 -25.55 -39.43
C LYS A 34 21.34 -24.80 -38.78
N GLN A 35 20.19 -25.47 -38.62
CA GLN A 35 19.04 -24.90 -37.92
C GLN A 35 19.30 -24.79 -36.41
N VAL A 36 19.80 -25.86 -35.77
CA VAL A 36 20.11 -25.88 -34.33
C VAL A 36 21.12 -24.80 -33.98
N ARG A 37 22.20 -24.66 -34.76
CA ARG A 37 23.20 -23.60 -34.58
C ARG A 37 22.56 -22.20 -34.55
N ARG A 38 21.76 -21.88 -35.56
CA ARG A 38 21.06 -20.59 -35.65
C ARG A 38 20.15 -20.35 -34.45
N ILE A 39 19.42 -21.38 -34.02
CA ILE A 39 18.52 -21.30 -32.86
C ILE A 39 19.32 -21.01 -31.59
N VAL A 40 20.42 -21.72 -31.36
CA VAL A 40 21.27 -21.52 -30.16
C VAL A 40 21.90 -20.13 -30.16
N GLU A 41 22.46 -19.68 -31.28
CA GLU A 41 23.03 -18.33 -31.42
C GLU A 41 21.98 -17.24 -31.16
N ASP A 42 20.80 -17.34 -31.80
CA ASP A 42 19.70 -16.37 -31.63
C ASP A 42 19.18 -16.32 -30.18
N CYS A 43 19.21 -17.46 -29.48
CA CYS A 43 18.83 -17.56 -28.06
C CYS A 43 19.86 -16.89 -27.15
N ILE A 44 21.16 -17.12 -27.39
CA ILE A 44 22.25 -16.54 -26.60
C ILE A 44 22.30 -15.02 -26.78
N GLN A 45 22.10 -14.54 -28.01
CA GLN A 45 22.11 -13.10 -28.32
C GLN A 45 20.80 -12.39 -27.92
N ASN A 46 19.82 -13.12 -27.36
CA ASN A 46 18.50 -12.61 -27.00
C ASN A 46 17.78 -11.89 -28.17
N VAL A 47 18.03 -12.38 -29.39
CA VAL A 47 17.41 -11.91 -30.63
C VAL A 47 16.03 -12.54 -30.78
N GLN A 48 15.94 -13.87 -30.59
CA GLN A 48 14.68 -14.61 -30.59
C GLN A 48 14.68 -15.72 -29.54
N HIS A 49 13.54 -15.89 -28.86
CA HIS A 49 13.35 -16.95 -27.89
C HIS A 49 13.15 -18.31 -28.58
N PRO A 50 13.65 -19.44 -28.04
CA PRO A 50 13.61 -20.75 -28.72
C PRO A 50 12.18 -21.23 -29.05
N ILE A 51 11.17 -20.79 -28.28
CA ILE A 51 9.75 -21.09 -28.57
C ILE A 51 9.33 -20.54 -29.94
N TYR A 52 9.80 -19.35 -30.33
CA TYR A 52 9.45 -18.78 -31.63
C TYR A 52 10.08 -19.58 -32.77
N HIS A 53 11.33 -20.01 -32.60
CA HIS A 53 11.98 -20.91 -33.56
C HIS A 53 11.24 -22.23 -33.70
N ILE A 54 10.83 -22.86 -32.60
CA ILE A 54 10.03 -24.10 -32.62
C ILE A 54 8.72 -23.88 -33.37
N LYS A 55 8.01 -22.78 -33.09
CA LYS A 55 6.75 -22.45 -33.79
C LYS A 55 6.95 -22.23 -35.29
N THR A 56 8.01 -21.53 -35.67
CA THR A 56 8.38 -21.31 -37.08
C THR A 56 8.77 -22.61 -37.78
N LEU A 57 9.53 -23.49 -37.12
CA LEU A 57 9.88 -24.81 -37.67
C LEU A 57 8.65 -25.70 -37.86
N LEU A 58 7.72 -25.68 -36.90
CA LEU A 58 6.47 -26.45 -36.98
C LEU A 58 5.63 -26.00 -38.19
N MET A 59 5.43 -24.69 -38.39
CA MET A 59 4.71 -24.20 -39.57
C MET A 59 5.45 -24.46 -40.88
N LYS A 60 6.78 -24.32 -40.92
CA LYS A 60 7.55 -24.68 -42.12
C LYS A 60 7.38 -26.14 -42.48
N ARG A 61 7.35 -27.03 -41.48
CA ARG A 61 7.11 -28.47 -41.70
C ARG A 61 5.70 -28.72 -42.24
N GLU A 62 4.70 -27.98 -41.77
CA GLU A 62 3.33 -28.10 -42.28
C GLU A 62 3.18 -27.55 -43.70
N LEU A 63 3.76 -26.38 -43.98
CA LEU A 63 3.77 -25.76 -45.31
C LEU A 63 4.51 -26.62 -46.33
N ALA A 64 5.59 -27.30 -45.92
CA ALA A 64 6.34 -28.20 -46.78
C ALA A 64 5.54 -29.45 -47.22
N LYS A 65 4.47 -29.83 -46.50
CA LYS A 65 3.58 -30.92 -46.92
C LYS A 65 2.67 -30.53 -48.08
N ASN A 66 2.40 -29.23 -48.25
CA ASN A 66 1.52 -28.74 -49.31
C ASN A 66 2.31 -28.50 -50.59
N PRO A 67 2.12 -29.31 -51.66
CA PRO A 67 2.92 -29.20 -52.88
C PRO A 67 2.68 -27.90 -53.65
N ALA A 68 1.47 -27.31 -53.53
CA ALA A 68 1.10 -26.06 -54.20
C ALA A 68 1.95 -24.85 -53.76
N LEU A 69 2.43 -24.85 -52.51
CA LEU A 69 3.17 -23.73 -51.91
C LEU A 69 4.68 -23.94 -51.93
N ALA A 70 5.19 -25.03 -52.52
CA ALA A 70 6.60 -25.41 -52.45
C ALA A 70 7.55 -24.39 -53.12
N ASN A 71 7.08 -23.72 -54.18
CA ASN A 71 7.87 -22.75 -54.94
C ASN A 71 7.66 -21.29 -54.49
N GLU A 72 6.77 -21.05 -53.53
CA GLU A 72 6.42 -19.71 -53.06
C GLU A 72 7.23 -19.30 -51.82
N ASN A 73 7.34 -17.99 -51.59
CA ASN A 73 7.98 -17.47 -50.39
C ASN A 73 7.06 -17.62 -49.16
N TRP A 74 7.52 -18.37 -48.15
CA TRP A 74 6.74 -18.67 -46.94
C TRP A 74 6.72 -17.56 -45.88
N ASP A 75 7.43 -16.43 -46.06
CA ASP A 75 7.58 -15.39 -45.04
C ASP A 75 6.26 -14.75 -44.58
N ARG A 76 5.21 -14.79 -45.41
CA ARG A 76 3.85 -14.33 -45.05
C ARG A 76 3.20 -15.18 -43.95
N PHE A 77 3.48 -16.48 -43.94
CA PHE A 77 2.89 -17.44 -43.00
C PHE A 77 3.69 -17.55 -41.71
N LEU A 78 4.91 -17.01 -41.66
CA LEU A 78 5.78 -17.09 -40.50
C LEU A 78 5.49 -15.96 -39.51
N PRO A 79 5.36 -16.25 -38.21
CA PRO A 79 5.20 -15.24 -37.18
C PRO A 79 6.43 -14.33 -37.14
N LYS A 80 6.19 -13.03 -37.37
CA LYS A 80 7.21 -12.00 -37.21
C LYS A 80 7.16 -11.46 -35.80
N PHE A 81 8.01 -11.96 -34.92
CA PHE A 81 8.12 -11.43 -33.57
C PHE A 81 8.91 -10.12 -33.60
N LYS A 82 8.25 -9.01 -33.25
CA LYS A 82 8.91 -7.71 -33.05
C LYS A 82 9.08 -7.49 -31.54
N LYS A 83 10.33 -7.33 -31.09
CA LYS A 83 10.62 -6.95 -29.71
C LYS A 83 10.01 -5.58 -29.44
N LYS A 84 8.89 -5.55 -28.70
CA LYS A 84 8.28 -4.30 -28.26
C LYS A 84 9.13 -3.70 -27.14
N ASN A 85 10.09 -2.86 -27.50
CA ASN A 85 10.81 -2.03 -26.53
C ASN A 85 9.91 -0.86 -26.13
N VAL A 86 8.85 -1.15 -25.37
CA VAL A 86 7.98 -0.11 -24.83
C VAL A 86 8.79 0.61 -23.76
N LYS A 87 9.08 1.88 -24.01
CA LYS A 87 9.79 2.73 -23.06
C LYS A 87 8.97 2.80 -21.77
N GLN A 88 9.42 2.12 -20.72
CA GLN A 88 8.84 2.29 -19.39
C GLN A 88 9.10 3.72 -18.91
N LYS A 89 8.16 4.28 -18.13
CA LYS A 89 8.28 5.63 -17.56
C LYS A 89 9.56 5.69 -16.73
N LYS A 90 10.53 6.48 -17.19
CA LYS A 90 11.78 6.70 -16.46
C LYS A 90 11.43 7.39 -15.15
N VAL A 91 11.70 6.74 -14.02
CA VAL A 91 11.69 7.40 -12.71
C VAL A 91 12.78 8.47 -12.78
N LYS A 92 12.46 9.72 -12.40
CA LYS A 92 13.46 10.79 -12.31
C LYS A 92 14.53 10.32 -11.33
N ALA A 93 15.73 10.05 -11.84
CA ALA A 93 16.84 9.65 -11.00
C ALA A 93 17.16 10.83 -10.08
N LYS A 94 17.06 10.61 -8.76
CA LYS A 94 17.58 11.57 -7.79
C LYS A 94 19.09 11.69 -8.03
N GLU A 95 19.59 12.92 -8.07
CA GLU A 95 21.03 13.16 -8.20
C GLU A 95 21.77 12.37 -7.12
N LYS A 96 22.79 11.61 -7.53
CA LYS A 96 23.58 10.81 -6.60
C LYS A 96 24.37 11.77 -5.72
N LYS A 97 24.36 11.55 -4.40
CA LYS A 97 25.19 12.33 -3.47
C LYS A 97 26.66 12.21 -3.89
N PRO A 98 27.45 13.29 -3.81
CA PRO A 98 28.87 13.24 -4.12
C PRO A 98 29.56 12.19 -3.25
N TYR A 99 30.52 11.47 -3.84
CA TYR A 99 31.28 10.45 -3.13
C TYR A 99 32.10 11.10 -2.02
N THR A 100 31.78 10.76 -0.79
CA THR A 100 32.56 11.09 0.40
C THR A 100 33.32 9.84 0.84
N PRO A 101 34.66 9.87 0.92
CA PRO A 101 35.46 8.72 1.32
C PRO A 101 35.30 8.39 2.82
N PHE A 102 34.85 9.36 3.61
CA PHE A 102 34.58 9.16 5.03
C PHE A 102 33.13 8.70 5.24
N PRO A 103 32.91 7.67 6.09
CA PRO A 103 31.57 7.28 6.47
C PRO A 103 30.88 8.42 7.24
N PRO A 104 29.54 8.53 7.18
CA PRO A 104 28.81 9.46 8.03
C PRO A 104 29.04 9.11 9.50
N PRO A 105 28.93 10.09 10.42
CA PRO A 105 29.03 9.83 11.85
C PRO A 105 27.97 8.81 12.29
N GLN A 106 28.33 7.93 13.22
CA GLN A 106 27.38 6.98 13.80
C GLN A 106 26.30 7.75 14.56
N GLN A 107 25.06 7.28 14.51
CA GLN A 107 24.00 7.87 15.32
C GLN A 107 24.31 7.59 16.80
N PRO A 108 24.24 8.60 17.69
CA PRO A 108 24.54 8.41 19.11
C PRO A 108 23.57 7.40 19.73
N SER A 109 24.05 6.61 20.70
CA SER A 109 23.19 5.68 21.41
C SER A 109 22.22 6.44 22.34
N LYS A 110 21.15 5.77 22.78
CA LYS A 110 20.23 6.33 23.78
C LYS A 110 20.96 6.71 25.09
N ILE A 111 22.01 5.96 25.43
CA ILE A 111 22.82 6.21 26.62
C ILE A 111 23.65 7.48 26.41
N ASP A 112 24.27 7.63 25.24
CA ASP A 112 25.06 8.83 24.91
C ASP A 112 24.21 10.10 24.92
N LEU A 113 22.99 10.04 24.37
CA LEU A 113 22.03 11.15 24.42
C LEU A 113 21.64 11.52 25.86
N GLN A 114 21.47 10.53 26.73
CA GLN A 114 21.14 10.75 28.14
C GLN A 114 22.33 11.25 28.96
N LEU A 115 23.55 10.85 28.59
CA LEU A 115 24.79 11.35 29.19
C LEU A 115 25.04 12.80 28.78
N GLU A 116 24.85 13.13 27.50
CA GLU A 116 24.94 14.50 26.97
C GLU A 116 23.89 15.43 27.60
N SER A 117 22.65 14.97 27.76
CA SER A 117 21.59 15.75 28.43
C SER A 117 21.73 15.84 29.94
N GLY A 118 22.64 15.05 30.54
CA GLY A 118 22.82 14.92 32.00
C GLY A 118 21.65 14.21 32.71
N GLU A 119 20.62 13.77 31.98
CA GLU A 119 19.47 13.07 32.55
C GLU A 119 19.82 11.65 32.98
N TYR A 120 20.89 11.06 32.45
CA TYR A 120 21.35 9.74 32.86
C TYR A 120 21.58 9.62 34.37
N PHE A 121 22.15 10.66 34.98
CA PHE A 121 22.48 10.70 36.40
C PHE A 121 21.28 11.04 37.32
N LEU A 122 20.16 11.48 36.76
CA LEU A 122 18.96 11.80 37.56
C LEU A 122 18.18 10.54 37.91
N SER A 123 17.75 10.44 39.18
CA SER A 123 16.85 9.37 39.62
C SER A 123 15.46 9.52 39.00
N ASP A 124 14.74 8.41 38.87
CA ASP A 124 13.41 8.39 38.24
C ASP A 124 12.41 9.30 38.93
N LYS A 125 12.52 9.46 40.26
CA LYS A 125 11.71 10.41 41.04
C LYS A 125 11.97 11.87 40.63
N LYS A 126 13.22 12.24 40.33
CA LYS A 126 13.56 13.60 39.88
C LYS A 126 13.10 13.84 38.44
N LYS A 127 13.23 12.82 37.58
CA LYS A 127 12.72 12.85 36.20
C LYS A 127 11.20 13.03 36.17
N SER A 128 10.47 12.25 36.98
CA SER A 128 9.01 12.35 37.04
C SER A 128 8.56 13.71 37.59
N ALA A 129 9.22 14.24 38.62
CA ALA A 129 8.94 15.58 39.14
C ALA A 129 9.13 16.67 38.08
N LYS A 130 10.24 16.62 37.31
CA LYS A 130 10.51 17.58 36.22
C LYS A 130 9.44 17.50 35.12
N THR A 131 9.06 16.29 34.70
CA THR A 131 7.99 16.12 33.69
C THR A 131 6.62 16.55 34.19
N TRP A 132 6.34 16.41 35.49
CA TRP A 132 5.11 16.93 36.10
C TRP A 132 5.08 18.45 36.13
N GLN A 133 6.19 19.10 36.50
CA GLN A 133 6.32 20.56 36.46
C GLN A 133 6.13 21.09 35.03
N GLU A 134 6.76 20.48 34.03
CA GLU A 134 6.61 20.87 32.63
C GLU A 134 5.15 20.72 32.14
N LYS A 135 4.43 19.70 32.60
CA LYS A 135 3.00 19.53 32.29
C LYS A 135 2.15 20.64 32.91
N GLN A 136 2.43 21.00 34.17
CA GLN A 136 1.73 22.09 34.86
C GLN A 136 1.98 23.44 34.19
N GLU A 137 3.22 23.72 33.79
CA GLU A 137 3.60 24.92 33.05
C GLU A 137 2.88 25.01 31.70
N LYS A 138 2.88 23.92 30.92
CA LYS A 138 2.13 23.86 29.64
C LYS A 138 0.62 24.05 29.84
N GLN A 139 0.06 23.53 30.94
CA GLN A 139 -1.34 23.71 31.25
C GLN A 139 -1.67 25.15 31.64
N ALA A 140 -0.81 25.77 32.45
CA ALA A 140 -0.91 27.18 32.82
C ALA A 140 -0.79 28.10 31.59
N GLU A 141 0.16 27.83 30.69
CA GLU A 141 0.35 28.58 29.45
C GLU A 141 -0.88 28.50 28.54
N LYS A 142 -1.42 27.29 28.30
CA LYS A 142 -2.65 27.13 27.51
C LYS A 142 -3.85 27.82 28.14
N THR A 143 -3.94 27.80 29.47
CA THR A 143 -5.03 28.45 30.20
C THR A 143 -4.92 29.97 30.06
N ALA A 144 -3.71 30.52 30.16
CA ALA A 144 -3.43 31.93 29.94
C ALA A 144 -3.69 32.34 28.48
N GLU A 145 -3.29 31.53 27.50
CA GLU A 145 -3.56 31.78 26.09
C GLU A 145 -5.06 31.79 25.78
N ASN A 146 -5.80 30.79 26.30
CA ASN A 146 -7.25 30.72 26.13
C ASN A 146 -7.96 31.90 26.81
N LYS A 147 -7.50 32.32 27.99
CA LYS A 147 -8.01 33.50 28.68
C LYS A 147 -7.77 34.76 27.86
N ARG A 148 -6.55 34.95 27.33
CA ARG A 148 -6.20 36.07 26.45
C ARG A 148 -7.04 36.09 25.17
N LYS A 149 -7.27 34.93 24.54
CA LYS A 149 -8.16 34.81 23.37
C LYS A 149 -9.61 35.19 23.71
N ARG A 150 -10.10 34.76 24.88
CA ARG A 150 -11.45 35.08 25.35
C ARG A 150 -11.63 36.57 25.64
N GLU A 151 -10.65 37.19 26.30
CA GLU A 151 -10.63 38.63 26.59
C GLU A 151 -10.54 39.46 25.30
N ALA A 152 -9.69 39.05 24.35
CA ALA A 152 -9.59 39.70 23.05
C ALA A 152 -10.90 39.64 22.25
N ALA A 153 -11.65 38.54 22.34
CA ALA A 153 -12.96 38.41 21.70
C ALA A 153 -14.07 39.23 22.40
N PHE A 154 -13.87 39.63 23.66
CA PHE A 154 -14.83 40.43 24.42
C PHE A 154 -14.59 41.94 24.31
N ILE A 155 -13.44 42.35 23.76
CA ILE A 155 -13.17 43.74 23.42
C ILE A 155 -13.85 44.05 22.09
N PRO A 156 -14.80 45.01 22.04
CA PRO A 156 -15.39 45.43 20.78
C PRO A 156 -14.31 45.87 19.79
N PRO A 157 -14.39 45.49 18.50
CA PRO A 157 -13.49 46.01 17.48
C PRO A 157 -13.49 47.53 17.55
N LYS A 158 -12.30 48.14 17.52
CA LYS A 158 -12.19 49.60 17.52
C LYS A 158 -12.81 50.12 16.22
N GLU A 159 -13.91 50.83 16.34
CA GLU A 159 -14.56 51.49 15.21
C GLU A 159 -13.58 52.51 14.61
N THR A 160 -13.23 52.32 13.36
CA THR A 160 -12.77 53.41 12.50
C THR A 160 -13.99 54.27 12.24
N SER A 161 -13.94 55.53 12.66
CA SER A 161 -15.01 56.51 12.44
C SER A 161 -15.14 56.83 10.95
N GLU A 162 -15.80 55.95 10.20
CA GLU A 162 -16.39 56.25 8.89
C GLU A 162 -17.76 55.55 8.80
N ASP A 163 -18.78 56.41 8.89
CA ASP A 163 -20.10 56.36 8.26
C ASP A 163 -21.23 55.45 8.82
N ILE A 164 -22.14 56.17 9.49
CA ILE A 164 -23.50 55.81 9.87
C ILE A 164 -24.37 55.69 8.59
N SER A 165 -24.87 54.49 8.27
CA SER A 165 -26.16 54.35 7.57
C SER A 165 -26.76 52.93 7.62
N GLY A 166 -27.96 52.82 8.19
CA GLY A 166 -29.05 52.02 7.63
C GLY A 166 -29.17 50.54 8.05
N SER A 167 -30.07 50.24 8.97
CA SER A 167 -31.28 49.44 8.67
C SER A 167 -31.96 48.94 9.96
N ASN A 168 -33.13 49.51 10.23
CA ASN A 168 -34.12 49.00 11.17
C ASN A 168 -34.66 47.65 10.70
N LYS A 169 -34.53 46.60 11.53
CA LYS A 169 -35.47 45.48 11.53
C LYS A 169 -35.65 44.91 12.94
N SER A 170 -36.31 45.71 13.78
CA SER A 170 -36.93 45.21 15.02
C SER A 170 -38.31 44.67 14.67
N GLY A 171 -38.54 43.37 14.89
CA GLY A 171 -39.88 42.78 14.85
C GLY A 171 -39.96 41.37 14.27
N ASN A 172 -39.45 40.35 14.99
CA ASN A 172 -40.14 39.04 15.14
C ASN A 172 -39.50 38.03 16.12
N ASN A 173 -38.48 38.39 16.91
CA ASN A 173 -37.73 37.40 17.73
C ASN A 173 -38.54 36.69 18.85
N LYS A 174 -39.71 37.20 19.24
CA LYS A 174 -40.51 36.59 20.33
C LYS A 174 -41.24 35.33 19.87
N ASN A 175 -41.68 35.28 18.62
CA ASN A 175 -42.44 34.14 18.11
C ASN A 175 -41.54 32.93 17.87
N ASP A 176 -40.33 33.14 17.36
CA ASP A 176 -39.35 32.07 17.09
C ASP A 176 -38.86 31.37 18.37
N VAL A 177 -38.63 32.13 19.45
CA VAL A 177 -38.21 31.56 20.75
C VAL A 177 -39.32 30.71 21.37
N ILE A 178 -40.58 31.13 21.22
CA ILE A 178 -41.74 30.39 21.73
C ILE A 178 -41.95 29.09 20.92
N GLU A 179 -41.72 29.14 19.60
CA GLU A 179 -41.82 27.97 18.73
C GLU A 179 -40.68 26.96 18.99
N LEU A 180 -39.46 27.45 19.20
CA LEU A 180 -38.32 26.62 19.60
C LEU A 180 -38.54 25.96 20.97
N ALA A 181 -39.08 26.70 21.95
CA ALA A 181 -39.40 26.15 23.27
C ALA A 181 -40.48 25.06 23.21
N ARG A 182 -41.49 25.19 22.33
CA ARG A 182 -42.48 24.12 22.09
C ARG A 182 -41.83 22.89 21.46
N SER A 183 -40.98 23.06 20.45
CA SER A 183 -40.31 21.94 19.77
C SER A 183 -39.38 21.14 20.70
N LEU A 184 -38.66 21.82 21.60
CA LEU A 184 -37.80 21.17 22.61
C LEU A 184 -38.64 20.41 23.65
N LYS A 185 -39.79 20.97 24.04
CA LYS A 185 -40.71 20.34 25.00
C LYS A 185 -41.40 19.09 24.42
N GLU A 186 -41.74 19.11 23.14
CA GLU A 186 -42.27 17.93 22.43
C GLU A 186 -41.20 16.85 22.28
N LYS A 187 -39.98 17.20 21.85
CA LYS A 187 -38.87 16.24 21.80
C LYS A 187 -38.55 15.62 23.15
N ALA A 188 -38.56 16.40 24.23
CA ALA A 188 -38.31 15.86 25.58
C ALA A 188 -39.39 14.85 26.02
N LYS A 189 -40.66 15.09 25.67
CA LYS A 189 -41.77 14.15 25.92
C LYS A 189 -41.68 12.89 25.05
N GLU A 190 -41.18 13.02 23.83
CA GLU A 190 -41.00 11.89 22.93
C GLU A 190 -39.83 10.99 23.40
N ILE A 191 -38.73 11.59 23.84
CA ILE A 191 -37.61 10.87 24.48
C ILE A 191 -38.07 10.15 25.75
N SER A 192 -38.90 10.78 26.59
CA SER A 192 -39.40 10.12 27.81
C SER A 192 -40.36 8.97 27.50
N LYS A 193 -41.14 9.05 26.42
CA LYS A 193 -41.98 7.93 25.95
C LYS A 193 -41.15 6.79 25.39
N HIS A 194 -40.08 7.10 24.64
CA HIS A 194 -39.15 6.10 24.13
C HIS A 194 -38.41 5.37 25.28
N PHE A 195 -38.02 6.10 26.33
CA PHE A 195 -37.41 5.52 27.53
C PHE A 195 -38.35 4.59 28.33
N ASN A 196 -39.66 4.79 28.25
CA ASN A 196 -40.64 3.93 28.94
C ASN A 196 -41.05 2.70 28.11
N HIS A 197 -40.81 2.70 26.79
CA HIS A 197 -41.15 1.57 25.90
C HIS A 197 -39.97 0.63 25.64
N GLU A 198 -38.73 1.06 25.91
CA GLU A 198 -37.55 0.21 25.83
C GLU A 198 -37.07 -0.15 27.24
N ASN A 199 -37.43 -1.33 27.74
CA ASN A 199 -36.76 -1.94 28.89
C ASN A 199 -35.36 -2.40 28.45
N VAL A 200 -34.42 -1.44 28.33
CA VAL A 200 -33.05 -1.69 27.89
C VAL A 200 -32.29 -2.40 29.01
N ASN A 201 -31.99 -3.69 28.82
CA ASN A 201 -31.08 -4.42 29.70
C ASN A 201 -29.63 -3.93 29.46
N PRO A 202 -28.94 -3.34 30.45
CA PRO A 202 -27.58 -2.80 30.29
C PRO A 202 -26.52 -3.88 29.98
N GLU A 203 -26.80 -5.17 30.23
CA GLU A 203 -25.87 -6.27 29.90
C GLU A 203 -25.72 -6.52 28.40
N ALA A 204 -26.68 -6.11 27.56
CA ALA A 204 -26.60 -6.33 26.11
C ALA A 204 -25.62 -5.37 25.40
N TYR A 205 -25.13 -4.34 26.09
CA TYR A 205 -24.23 -3.31 25.53
C TYR A 205 -22.79 -3.40 26.05
N ILE A 206 -22.51 -4.29 27.01
CA ILE A 206 -21.13 -4.63 27.38
C ILE A 206 -20.69 -5.74 26.42
N ALA A 207 -19.86 -5.38 25.45
CA ALA A 207 -19.29 -6.31 24.49
C ALA A 207 -18.62 -7.50 25.21
N ASP A 208 -19.12 -8.71 24.93
CA ASP A 208 -18.49 -9.98 25.29
C ASP A 208 -17.08 -10.02 24.66
N GLY A 209 -16.10 -9.79 25.53
CA GLY A 209 -14.70 -10.12 25.30
C GLY A 209 -14.28 -11.17 26.30
N GLY A 210 -14.85 -12.38 26.24
CA GLY A 210 -14.17 -13.58 26.76
C GLY A 210 -15.05 -14.62 27.46
N GLU A 211 -15.12 -15.79 26.83
CA GLU A 211 -15.29 -17.13 27.41
C GLU A 211 -16.59 -17.48 28.14
N GLN A 212 -17.39 -18.33 27.47
CA GLN A 212 -18.39 -19.22 28.06
C GLN A 212 -17.78 -20.09 29.17
N PRO A 213 -18.31 -20.09 30.42
CA PRO A 213 -17.89 -21.07 31.41
C PRO A 213 -18.54 -22.43 31.14
N ALA A 214 -17.71 -23.44 30.94
CA ALA A 214 -18.10 -24.83 30.75
C ALA A 214 -18.95 -25.35 31.93
N LYS A 215 -20.13 -25.90 31.61
CA LYS A 215 -20.99 -26.64 32.55
C LYS A 215 -20.25 -27.86 33.12
N LYS A 216 -19.98 -27.86 34.43
CA LYS A 216 -19.55 -29.05 35.20
C LYS A 216 -20.63 -30.13 35.14
N LYS A 217 -20.31 -31.30 34.58
CA LYS A 217 -21.10 -32.52 34.73
C LYS A 217 -20.92 -33.06 36.16
N SER A 218 -22.00 -33.17 36.93
CA SER A 218 -21.99 -33.87 38.22
C SER A 218 -21.92 -35.38 37.97
N LYS A 219 -20.97 -36.04 38.64
CA LYS A 219 -20.84 -37.50 38.66
C LYS A 219 -21.61 -37.98 39.89
N ARG A 220 -22.71 -38.68 39.64
CA ARG A 220 -23.58 -39.30 40.63
C ARG A 220 -22.95 -40.64 41.03
N ASN A 221 -22.39 -40.74 42.24
CA ASN A 221 -22.13 -42.04 42.85
C ASN A 221 -23.46 -42.56 43.44
N ARG A 222 -23.88 -43.74 42.98
CA ARG A 222 -24.83 -44.60 43.67
C ARG A 222 -24.01 -45.63 44.45
N SER A 223 -24.39 -45.79 45.72
CA SER A 223 -24.21 -46.96 46.62
C SER A 223 -23.30 -48.08 46.13
#